data_AF-A0A849MMM7-F1
#
_entry.id   AF-A0A849MMM7-F1
#
_cell.length_a   1.000
_cell.length_b   1.000
_cell.length_c   1.000
_cell.angle_alpha   90.00
_cell.angle_beta   90.00
_cell.angle_gamma   90.00
#
_symmetry.space_group_name_H-M   'P 1'
#
loop_
_entity.id
_entity.type
_entity.pdbx_description
1 polymer ?
#
loop_
_entity_poly.entity_id
_entity_poly.type
_entity_poly.pdbx_seq_one_letter_code
_entity_poly.pdbx_strand_id
1 'polypeptide(L)'
;MEHDYEEEFGKSKSQIKRELNELHMLGKHLVRLPDKQLCQIPVSEKLKEAIVAAKKMKLTALKRQLKFIGGLMQEEDEELIRSTLEELKKPHKQEVNQFHEVEQWRDHLLQGDQDLINDLSEKFKNFERQRVSQLIRNAKKEQTNNKPPKSARLLFKYLTELQSSE
;
A
#
# COMPACT_ATOMS: atom_id res chain seq x y z
N MET A 1 18.06 37.85 41.39
CA MET A 1 17.05 36.89 41.88
C MET A 1 15.85 37.04 40.98
N GLU A 2 15.75 36.16 39.99
CA GLU A 2 14.56 35.82 39.18
C GLU A 2 15.02 34.66 38.27
N HIS A 3 15.19 33.46 38.82
CA HIS A 3 14.20 32.37 38.75
C HIS A 3 13.92 32.00 37.28
N ASP A 4 14.69 31.11 36.63
CA ASP A 4 14.85 29.67 36.90
C ASP A 4 13.54 28.84 36.83
N TYR A 5 12.60 29.24 35.95
CA TYR A 5 11.40 28.44 35.65
C TYR A 5 11.09 28.43 34.15
N GLU A 6 11.79 27.62 33.36
CA GLU A 6 11.21 27.07 32.11
C GLU A 6 11.98 25.83 31.59
N GLU A 7 12.78 25.17 32.44
CA GLU A 7 13.38 23.85 32.19
C GLU A 7 12.50 22.72 32.77
N GLU A 8 11.19 22.81 32.57
CA GLU A 8 10.24 21.75 32.91
C GLU A 8 9.60 21.24 31.60
N PHE A 9 10.21 20.21 30.99
CA PHE A 9 9.64 19.38 29.91
C PHE A 9 9.29 20.05 28.54
N GLY A 10 9.98 21.13 28.15
CA GLY A 10 9.69 21.84 26.89
C GLY A 10 10.33 21.22 25.64
N LYS A 11 9.52 20.70 24.71
CA LYS A 11 9.98 20.32 23.35
C LYS A 11 10.75 21.47 22.71
N SER A 12 11.91 21.19 22.09
CA SER A 12 12.69 22.20 21.37
C SER A 12 11.85 22.90 20.29
N LYS A 13 12.06 24.20 20.04
CA LYS A 13 11.44 24.94 18.93
C LYS A 13 11.58 24.20 17.57
N SER A 14 12.67 23.45 17.40
CA SER A 14 12.92 22.60 16.23
C SER A 14 11.97 21.40 16.15
N GLN A 15 11.67 20.78 17.30
CA GLN A 15 10.80 19.61 17.40
C GLN A 15 9.33 19.98 17.17
N ILE A 16 8.86 21.06 17.78
CA ILE A 16 7.49 21.59 17.54
C ILE A 16 7.28 21.87 16.04
N LYS A 17 8.28 22.46 15.39
CA LYS A 17 8.24 22.73 13.95
C LYS A 17 8.17 21.46 13.10
N ARG A 18 8.83 20.37 13.52
CA ARG A 18 8.77 19.07 12.83
C ARG A 18 7.39 18.44 12.97
N GLU A 19 6.85 18.39 14.18
CA GLU A 19 5.52 17.83 14.46
C GLU A 19 4.42 18.56 13.67
N LEU A 20 4.44 19.91 13.68
CA LEU A 20 3.51 20.72 12.88
C LEU A 20 3.62 20.48 11.36
N ASN A 21 4.83 20.17 10.88
CA ASN A 21 5.04 19.85 9.48
C ASN A 21 4.55 18.44 9.15
N GLU A 22 4.72 17.48 10.06
CA GLU A 22 4.20 16.12 9.92
C GLU A 22 2.67 16.11 9.86
N LEU A 23 1.99 16.86 10.73
CA LEU A 23 0.54 17.05 10.69
C LEU A 23 0.07 17.66 9.36
N HIS A 24 0.78 18.67 8.84
CA HIS A 24 0.49 19.23 7.53
C HIS A 24 0.68 18.23 6.39
N MET A 25 1.69 17.36 6.48
CA MET A 25 1.94 16.32 5.48
C MET A 25 0.88 15.21 5.57
N LEU A 26 0.44 14.85 6.77
CA LEU A 26 -0.65 13.92 7.00
C LEU A 26 -1.96 14.45 6.42
N GLY A 27 -2.31 15.72 6.69
CA GLY A 27 -3.48 16.36 6.10
C GLY A 27 -3.44 16.40 4.56
N LYS A 28 -2.28 16.68 3.95
CA LYS A 28 -2.09 16.59 2.49
C LYS A 28 -2.28 15.16 1.97
N HIS A 29 -1.83 14.16 2.71
CA HIS A 29 -2.01 12.76 2.35
C HIS A 29 -3.49 12.39 2.37
N LEU A 30 -4.25 12.79 3.39
CA LEU A 30 -5.70 12.55 3.48
C LEU A 30 -6.47 13.12 2.28
N VAL A 31 -6.11 14.30 1.78
CA VAL A 31 -6.72 14.91 0.58
C VAL A 31 -6.50 14.08 -0.69
N ARG A 32 -5.43 13.28 -0.76
CA ARG A 32 -5.14 12.42 -1.91
C ARG A 32 -5.82 11.06 -1.86
N LEU A 33 -6.38 10.67 -0.71
CA LEU A 33 -7.02 9.36 -0.57
C LEU A 33 -8.33 9.28 -1.37
N PRO A 34 -8.70 8.11 -1.89
CA PRO A 34 -10.05 7.85 -2.40
C PRO A 34 -11.12 8.08 -1.33
N ASP A 35 -12.31 8.54 -1.73
CA ASP A 35 -13.40 8.83 -0.79
C ASP A 35 -13.79 7.61 0.06
N LYS A 36 -13.74 6.41 -0.53
CA LYS A 36 -14.00 5.14 0.17
C LYS A 36 -13.04 4.89 1.35
N GLN A 37 -11.77 5.29 1.21
CA GLN A 37 -10.79 5.16 2.29
C GLN A 37 -10.98 6.28 3.32
N LEU A 38 -11.24 7.51 2.87
CA LEU A 38 -11.48 8.65 3.76
C LEU A 38 -12.67 8.43 4.71
N CYS A 39 -13.76 7.81 4.23
CA CYS A 39 -14.92 7.49 5.07
C CYS A 39 -14.64 6.49 6.20
N GLN A 40 -13.54 5.72 6.12
CA GLN A 40 -13.15 4.77 7.14
C GLN A 40 -12.23 5.39 8.20
N ILE A 41 -11.72 6.60 7.96
CA ILE A 41 -10.83 7.28 8.90
C ILE A 41 -11.68 8.00 9.95
N PRO A 42 -11.46 7.74 11.26
CA PRO A 42 -12.15 8.43 12.33
C PRO A 42 -11.59 9.85 12.47
N VAL A 43 -12.22 10.81 11.78
CA VAL A 43 -11.93 12.24 11.89
C VAL A 43 -13.21 13.02 12.16
N SER A 44 -13.09 14.23 12.70
CA SER A 44 -14.24 15.13 12.83
C SER A 44 -14.91 15.42 11.47
N GLU A 45 -16.23 15.67 11.51
CA GLU A 45 -16.98 16.01 10.30
C GLU A 45 -16.44 17.30 9.65
N LYS A 46 -15.98 18.25 10.47
CA LYS A 46 -15.35 19.51 10.02
C LYS A 46 -14.08 19.24 9.19
N LEU A 47 -13.22 18.34 9.65
CA LEU A 47 -12.02 17.96 8.90
C LEU A 47 -12.39 17.21 7.60
N LYS A 48 -13.36 16.31 7.66
CA LYS A 48 -13.85 15.56 6.50
C LYS A 48 -14.41 16.48 5.41
N GLU A 49 -15.27 17.43 5.77
CA GLU A 49 -15.79 18.44 4.86
C GLU A 49 -14.67 19.28 4.24
N ALA A 50 -13.70 19.70 5.07
CA ALA A 50 -12.55 20.48 4.60
C ALA A 50 -11.72 19.70 3.57
N ILE A 51 -11.53 18.39 3.78
CA ILE A 51 -10.82 17.49 2.87
C ILE A 51 -11.59 17.31 1.56
N VAL A 52 -12.89 17.04 1.61
CA VAL A 52 -13.74 16.87 0.42
C VAL A 52 -13.77 18.16 -0.41
N ALA A 53 -13.87 19.32 0.25
CA ALA A 53 -13.78 20.61 -0.41
C ALA A 53 -12.42 20.82 -1.09
N ALA A 54 -11.33 20.44 -0.42
CA ALA A 54 -9.97 20.56 -0.96
C ALA A 54 -9.79 19.80 -2.28
N LYS A 55 -10.39 18.61 -2.43
CA LYS A 55 -10.29 17.81 -3.66
C LYS A 55 -10.83 18.52 -4.91
N LYS A 56 -11.77 19.45 -4.75
CA LYS A 56 -12.37 20.23 -5.85
C LYS A 56 -11.61 21.53 -6.15
N MET A 57 -10.73 21.95 -5.25
CA MET A 57 -9.99 23.22 -5.37
C MET A 57 -8.72 23.09 -6.20
N LYS A 58 -8.24 24.20 -6.77
CA LYS A 58 -7.01 24.27 -7.56
C LYS A 58 -6.08 25.37 -7.06
N LEU A 59 -4.78 25.24 -7.36
CA LEU A 59 -3.75 26.27 -7.19
C LEU A 59 -3.74 26.93 -5.80
N THR A 60 -4.06 28.21 -5.73
CA THR A 60 -3.99 29.05 -4.52
C THR A 60 -5.08 28.71 -3.50
N ALA A 61 -6.30 28.38 -3.96
CA ALA A 61 -7.39 27.94 -3.10
C ALA A 61 -7.03 26.63 -2.38
N LEU A 62 -6.47 25.67 -3.11
CA LEU A 62 -5.99 24.41 -2.53
C LEU A 62 -4.89 24.65 -1.49
N LYS A 63 -3.91 25.51 -1.78
CA LYS A 63 -2.84 25.84 -0.80
C LYS A 63 -3.40 26.43 0.49
N ARG A 64 -4.42 27.30 0.41
CA ARG A 64 -5.09 27.87 1.59
C ARG A 64 -5.86 26.81 2.36
N GLN A 65 -6.60 25.96 1.65
CA GLN A 65 -7.37 24.88 2.25
C GLN A 65 -6.47 23.87 2.97
N LEU A 66 -5.31 23.54 2.40
CA LEU A 66 -4.33 22.66 3.04
C LEU A 66 -3.74 23.25 4.32
N LYS A 67 -3.58 24.57 4.42
CA LYS A 67 -3.17 25.23 5.68
C LYS A 67 -4.26 25.14 6.73
N PHE A 68 -5.52 25.35 6.33
CA PHE A 68 -6.67 25.22 7.22
C PHE A 68 -6.79 23.78 7.74
N ILE A 69 -6.68 22.79 6.86
CA ILE A 69 -6.62 21.36 7.22
C ILE A 69 -5.49 21.08 8.21
N GLY A 70 -4.28 21.62 7.99
CA GLY A 70 -3.17 21.45 8.93
C GLY A 70 -3.39 22.08 10.32
N GLY A 71 -4.26 23.09 10.42
CA GLY A 71 -4.74 23.61 11.70
C GLY A 71 -5.73 22.65 12.36
N LEU A 72 -6.70 22.15 11.61
CA LEU A 72 -7.68 21.17 12.13
C LEU A 72 -7.01 19.87 12.57
N MET A 73 -5.97 19.41 11.89
CA MET A 73 -5.22 18.20 12.26
C MET A 73 -4.61 18.27 13.67
N GLN A 74 -4.41 19.46 14.25
CA GLN A 74 -3.93 19.61 15.63
C GLN A 74 -5.03 19.34 16.68
N GLU A 75 -6.30 19.43 16.27
CA GLU A 75 -7.47 19.15 17.13
C GLU A 75 -7.86 17.66 17.08
N GLU A 76 -7.25 16.87 16.18
CA GLU A 76 -7.56 15.46 15.97
C GLU A 76 -6.54 14.52 16.64
N ASP A 77 -6.94 13.26 16.82
CA ASP A 77 -6.04 12.20 17.27
C ASP A 77 -5.16 11.69 16.11
N GLU A 78 -3.94 12.22 16.03
CA GLU A 78 -2.95 11.84 15.02
C GLU A 78 -2.63 10.34 15.05
N GLU A 79 -2.51 9.73 16.23
CA GLU A 79 -2.14 8.33 16.37
C GLU A 79 -3.25 7.43 15.83
N LEU A 80 -4.51 7.75 16.14
CA LEU A 80 -5.66 7.02 15.65
C LEU A 80 -5.79 7.11 14.12
N ILE A 81 -5.58 8.30 13.55
CA ILE A 81 -5.58 8.49 12.08
C ILE A 81 -4.48 7.66 11.44
N ARG A 82 -3.26 7.68 11.99
CA ARG A 82 -2.12 6.92 11.45
C ARG A 82 -2.34 5.42 11.52
N SER A 83 -2.80 4.92 12.66
CA SER A 83 -3.12 3.50 12.86
C SER A 83 -4.16 3.02 11.85
N THR A 84 -5.25 3.79 11.69
CA THR A 84 -6.30 3.46 10.71
C THR A 84 -5.75 3.48 9.28
N LEU A 85 -4.89 4.45 8.93
CA LEU A 85 -4.24 4.49 7.62
C LEU A 85 -3.34 3.28 7.37
N GLU A 86 -2.63 2.79 8.39
CA GLU A 86 -1.82 1.58 8.29
C GLU A 86 -2.70 0.35 8.07
N GLU A 87 -3.80 0.23 8.81
CA GLU A 87 -4.78 -0.85 8.62
C GLU A 87 -5.39 -0.86 7.23
N LEU A 88 -5.73 0.32 6.69
CA LEU A 88 -6.23 0.46 5.33
C LEU A 88 -5.17 0.12 4.26
N LYS A 89 -3.89 0.24 4.58
CA LYS A 89 -2.77 -0.16 3.69
C LYS A 89 -2.44 -1.65 3.76
N LYS A 90 -2.73 -2.33 4.88
CA LYS A 90 -2.48 -3.78 5.04
C LYS A 90 -3.07 -4.63 3.91
N PRO A 91 -4.35 -4.49 3.50
CA PRO A 91 -4.91 -5.33 2.43
C PRO A 91 -4.16 -5.12 1.11
N HIS A 92 -3.88 -3.87 0.73
CA HIS A 92 -3.14 -3.59 -0.50
C HIS A 92 -1.68 -4.09 -0.43
N LYS A 93 -1.03 -4.03 0.73
CA LYS A 93 0.33 -4.55 0.90
C LYS A 93 0.36 -6.08 0.83
N GLN A 94 -0.65 -6.76 1.39
CA GLN A 94 -0.79 -8.22 1.29
C GLN A 94 -1.04 -8.65 -0.15
N GLU A 95 -1.95 -8.00 -0.88
CA GLU A 95 -2.22 -8.28 -2.29
C GLU A 95 -0.98 -8.07 -3.18
N VAL A 96 -0.23 -6.99 -2.95
CA VAL A 96 1.00 -6.70 -3.69
C VAL A 96 2.09 -7.73 -3.38
N ASN A 97 2.24 -8.12 -2.11
CA ASN A 97 3.22 -9.14 -1.73
C ASN A 97 2.88 -10.51 -2.33
N GLN A 98 1.61 -10.90 -2.29
CA GLN A 98 1.11 -12.13 -2.92
C GLN A 98 1.36 -12.12 -4.43
N PHE A 99 1.08 -10.98 -5.09
CA PHE A 99 1.37 -10.81 -6.52
C PHE A 99 2.85 -11.01 -6.83
N HIS A 100 3.75 -10.39 -6.06
CA HIS A 100 5.20 -10.54 -6.24
C HIS A 100 5.70 -11.95 -5.93
N GLU A 101 5.13 -12.63 -4.93
CA GLU A 101 5.44 -14.03 -4.61
C GLU A 101 5.12 -14.94 -5.81
N VAL A 102 3.94 -14.74 -6.43
CA VAL A 102 3.53 -15.50 -7.62
C VAL A 102 4.41 -15.18 -8.83
N GLU A 103 4.83 -13.93 -9.01
CA GLU A 103 5.78 -13.57 -10.06
C GLU A 103 7.13 -14.26 -9.88
N GLN A 104 7.65 -14.31 -8.65
CA GLN A 104 8.88 -15.02 -8.34
C GLN A 104 8.74 -16.51 -8.66
N TRP A 105 7.63 -17.14 -8.24
CA TRP A 105 7.40 -18.55 -8.57
C TRP A 105 7.37 -18.79 -10.08
N ARG A 106 6.63 -17.97 -10.84
CA ARG A 106 6.60 -18.05 -12.31
C ARG A 106 8.02 -17.99 -12.88
N ASP A 107 8.82 -17.03 -12.45
CA ASP A 107 10.14 -16.80 -13.02
C ASP A 107 11.12 -17.95 -12.69
N HIS A 108 11.09 -18.47 -11.46
CA HIS A 108 11.86 -19.65 -11.07
C HIS A 108 11.43 -20.92 -11.84
N LEU A 109 10.11 -21.14 -11.99
CA LEU A 109 9.58 -22.26 -12.78
C LEU A 109 10.00 -22.17 -14.25
N LEU A 110 10.04 -20.96 -14.82
CA LEU A 110 10.52 -20.74 -16.18
C LEU A 110 12.04 -20.92 -16.30
N GLN A 111 12.81 -20.66 -15.25
CA GLN A 111 14.25 -20.98 -15.22
C GLN A 111 14.51 -22.49 -15.15
N GLY A 112 13.53 -23.29 -14.74
CA GLY A 112 13.59 -24.75 -14.71
C GLY A 112 13.82 -25.34 -13.33
N ASP A 113 13.50 -24.58 -12.29
CA ASP A 113 13.52 -25.04 -10.90
C ASP A 113 12.46 -26.13 -10.68
N GLN A 114 12.91 -27.39 -10.58
CA GLN A 114 12.01 -28.52 -10.32
C GLN A 114 11.71 -28.69 -8.83
N ASP A 115 12.57 -28.19 -7.96
CA ASP A 115 12.37 -28.26 -6.52
C ASP A 115 11.17 -27.39 -6.13
N LEU A 116 11.05 -26.20 -6.75
CA LEU A 116 9.88 -25.35 -6.57
C LEU A 116 8.55 -26.02 -7.01
N ILE A 117 8.55 -26.92 -7.99
CA ILE A 117 7.34 -27.67 -8.38
C ILE A 117 6.93 -28.63 -7.26
N ASN A 118 7.88 -29.25 -6.58
CA ASN A 118 7.61 -30.12 -5.45
C ASN A 118 7.09 -29.31 -4.26
N ASP A 119 7.76 -28.20 -3.93
CA ASP A 119 7.36 -27.31 -2.84
C ASP A 119 5.93 -26.78 -3.02
N LEU A 120 5.60 -26.30 -4.23
CA LEU A 120 4.25 -25.82 -4.54
C LEU A 120 3.21 -26.94 -4.52
N SER A 121 3.61 -28.16 -4.89
CA SER A 121 2.72 -29.33 -4.83
C SER A 121 2.46 -29.81 -3.40
N GLU A 122 3.38 -29.58 -2.48
CA GLU A 122 3.20 -29.88 -1.05
C GLU A 122 2.39 -28.77 -0.36
N LYS A 123 2.63 -27.51 -0.74
CA LYS A 123 1.91 -26.34 -0.23
C LYS A 123 0.44 -26.34 -0.68
N PHE A 124 0.16 -26.60 -1.96
CA PHE A 124 -1.18 -26.48 -2.53
C PHE A 124 -1.78 -27.83 -2.93
N LYS A 125 -2.85 -28.25 -2.26
CA LYS A 125 -3.55 -29.53 -2.55
C LYS A 125 -4.16 -29.60 -3.97
N ASN A 126 -4.50 -28.44 -4.55
CA ASN A 126 -5.09 -28.34 -5.89
C ASN A 126 -4.03 -28.16 -7.01
N PHE A 127 -2.74 -28.34 -6.69
CA PHE A 127 -1.65 -28.13 -7.64
C PHE A 127 -1.55 -29.28 -8.66
N GLU A 128 -1.72 -28.94 -9.94
CA GLU A 128 -1.62 -29.87 -11.06
C GLU A 128 -0.22 -29.81 -11.69
N ARG A 129 0.69 -30.67 -11.22
CA ARG A 129 2.08 -30.77 -11.72
C ARG A 129 2.17 -30.87 -13.24
N GLN A 130 1.27 -31.65 -13.85
CA GLN A 130 1.26 -31.88 -15.31
C GLN A 130 0.88 -30.61 -16.08
N ARG A 131 -0.12 -29.86 -15.60
CA ARG A 131 -0.55 -28.59 -16.20
C ARG A 131 0.56 -27.53 -16.15
N VAL A 132 1.20 -27.38 -14.99
CA VAL A 132 2.32 -26.46 -14.80
C VAL A 132 3.50 -26.83 -15.70
N SER A 133 3.87 -28.11 -15.76
CA SER A 133 4.95 -28.59 -16.64
C SER A 133 4.67 -28.29 -18.12
N GLN A 134 3.42 -28.44 -18.57
CA GLN A 134 3.02 -28.11 -19.94
C GLN A 134 3.14 -26.60 -20.22
N LEU A 135 2.69 -25.76 -19.28
CA LEU A 135 2.77 -24.30 -19.40
C LEU A 135 4.22 -23.81 -19.44
N ILE A 136 5.12 -24.37 -18.62
CA ILE A 136 6.55 -24.05 -18.63
C ILE A 136 7.18 -24.39 -19.98
N ARG A 137 6.93 -25.59 -20.51
CA ARG A 137 7.45 -26.01 -21.82
C ARG A 137 6.95 -25.10 -22.95
N ASN A 138 5.66 -24.76 -22.94
CA ASN A 138 5.09 -23.86 -23.94
C ASN A 138 5.65 -22.44 -23.81
N ALA A 139 5.82 -21.92 -22.59
CA ALA A 139 6.39 -20.61 -22.35
C ALA A 139 7.86 -20.52 -22.81
N LYS A 140 8.68 -21.55 -22.51
CA LYS A 140 10.05 -21.65 -23.04
C LYS A 140 10.05 -21.64 -24.57
N LYS A 141 9.16 -22.40 -25.21
CA LYS A 141 9.02 -22.45 -26.67
C LYS A 141 8.53 -21.11 -27.27
N GLU A 142 7.65 -20.40 -26.57
CA GLU A 142 7.20 -19.06 -26.98
C GLU A 142 8.35 -18.05 -26.91
N GLN A 143 9.14 -18.08 -25.83
CA GLN A 143 10.30 -17.23 -25.63
C GLN A 143 11.36 -17.46 -26.71
N THR A 144 11.72 -18.71 -27.00
CA THR A 144 12.71 -19.02 -28.05
C THR A 144 12.24 -18.60 -29.45
N ASN A 145 10.93 -18.56 -29.69
CA ASN A 145 10.35 -18.18 -30.98
C ASN A 145 9.97 -16.69 -31.06
N ASN A 146 10.37 -15.85 -30.09
CA ASN A 146 9.97 -14.44 -29.98
C ASN A 146 8.45 -14.22 -30.11
N LYS A 147 7.65 -15.17 -29.61
CA LYS A 147 6.18 -15.08 -29.61
C LYS A 147 5.70 -14.39 -28.34
N PRO A 148 4.49 -13.79 -28.35
CA PRO A 148 3.89 -13.24 -27.15
C PRO A 148 3.82 -14.29 -26.02
N PRO A 149 4.14 -13.94 -24.77
CA PRO A 149 4.28 -14.89 -23.65
C PRO A 149 2.90 -15.29 -23.08
N LYS A 150 2.07 -15.93 -23.90
CA LYS A 150 0.71 -16.35 -23.52
C LYS A 150 0.77 -17.41 -22.42
N SER A 151 1.66 -18.38 -22.55
CA SER A 151 1.77 -19.49 -21.61
C SER A 151 2.32 -19.03 -20.25
N ALA A 152 3.24 -18.06 -20.24
CA ALA A 152 3.72 -17.45 -18.99
C ALA A 152 2.61 -16.67 -18.25
N ARG A 153 1.74 -15.96 -19.00
CA ARG A 153 0.57 -15.27 -18.43
C ARG A 153 -0.46 -16.26 -17.87
N LEU A 154 -0.68 -17.39 -18.56
CA LEU A 154 -1.55 -18.46 -18.06
C LEU A 154 -0.99 -19.14 -16.81
N LEU A 155 0.33 -19.33 -16.73
CA LEU A 155 1.00 -19.85 -15.53
C LEU A 155 0.81 -18.90 -14.36
N PHE A 156 1.05 -17.59 -14.56
CA PHE A 156 0.80 -16.58 -13.53
C PHE A 156 -0.64 -16.64 -13.01
N LYS A 157 -1.62 -16.62 -13.93
CA LYS A 157 -3.04 -16.69 -13.55
C LYS A 157 -3.38 -17.93 -12.74
N TYR A 158 -2.88 -19.09 -13.16
CA TYR A 158 -3.10 -20.35 -12.44
C TYR A 158 -2.51 -20.33 -11.03
N LEU A 159 -1.28 -19.82 -10.86
CA LEU A 159 -0.64 -19.70 -9.55
C LEU A 159 -1.38 -18.70 -8.63
N THR A 160 -1.88 -17.58 -9.18
CA THR A 160 -2.72 -16.63 -8.43
C THR A 160 -4.04 -17.27 -7.98
N GLU A 161 -4.69 -18.06 -8.84
CA GLU A 161 -5.91 -18.81 -8.51
C GLU A 161 -5.67 -19.82 -7.37
N LEU A 162 -4.52 -20.51 -7.39
CA LEU A 162 -4.14 -21.43 -6.32
C LEU A 162 -3.90 -20.72 -4.99
N GLN A 163 -3.15 -19.61 -5.00
CA GLN A 163 -2.87 -18.83 -3.79
C GLN A 163 -4.13 -18.18 -3.20
N SER A 164 -5.10 -17.83 -4.05
CA SER A 164 -6.38 -17.26 -3.62
C SER A 164 -7.37 -18.33 -3.12
N SER A 165 -7.09 -19.61 -3.40
CA SER A 165 -7.92 -20.76 -3.00
C SER A 165 -7.34 -21.51 -1.79
N GLU A 166 -6.31 -20.96 -1.15
CA GLU A 166 -5.66 -21.46 0.07
C GLU A 166 -6.45 -21.09 1.33
#